data_AF-A0AAI9NYZ9-F1
#
_entry.id   AF-A0AAI9NYZ9-F1
#
_cell.length_a   1.000
_cell.length_b   1.000
_cell.length_c   1.000
_cell.angle_alpha   90.00
_cell.angle_beta   90.00
_cell.angle_gamma   90.00
#
_symmetry.space_group_name_H-M   'P 1'
#
loop_
_entity.id
_entity.type
_entity.pdbx_description
1 polymer ?
#
loop_
_entity_poly.entity_id
_entity_poly.type
_entity_poly.pdbx_seq_one_letter_code
_entity_poly.pdbx_strand_id
1 'polypeptide(L)'
;MKNLKKLLAIVVCIAMMVPTVAFAATSSPTKVNVKSATAKSLTYNAKSQTTTIVVNGKTLTLNKDFKVVSGSLKATKAGTYTVKIKGIGNYSGDTTVKYTVNAQQSYKATAAAKTYNAKNQTTKVTVKYGNTVLKRGTDYKITGVTRAKNAGKYKITVKGINNYKGTKTIYYTINKAAQKSVKVKVNASKKKITVSGVKAKAKVTYKSANKKVKVKNGKITVGKGVKKGTKVRITVKVAATKNYKAYSKSIIYKVK
;
A
#
# COMPACT_ATOMS: atom_id res chain seq x y z
N MET A 1 -71.19 75.26 -36.52
CA MET A 1 -70.98 76.40 -35.60
C MET A 1 -69.99 75.99 -34.51
N LYS A 2 -69.07 76.91 -34.20
CA LYS A 2 -68.01 76.89 -33.17
C LYS A 2 -66.72 76.14 -33.55
N ASN A 3 -65.54 76.72 -33.45
CA ASN A 3 -65.05 78.08 -33.72
C ASN A 3 -63.52 77.94 -33.75
N LEU A 4 -62.93 78.56 -34.76
CA LEU A 4 -61.52 78.87 -34.96
C LEU A 4 -60.82 79.41 -33.69
N LYS A 5 -59.56 79.01 -33.44
CA LYS A 5 -58.51 79.90 -32.90
C LYS A 5 -57.10 79.37 -33.20
N LYS A 6 -56.33 80.25 -33.82
CA LYS A 6 -54.94 80.16 -34.31
C LYS A 6 -53.95 79.84 -33.18
N LEU A 7 -52.83 79.17 -33.51
CA LEU A 7 -51.50 79.77 -33.35
C LEU A 7 -50.44 79.01 -34.16
N LEU A 8 -49.69 79.80 -34.92
CA LEU A 8 -48.52 79.44 -35.71
C LEU A 8 -47.31 79.38 -34.76
N ALA A 9 -46.52 78.30 -34.78
CA ALA A 9 -45.20 78.27 -34.17
C ALA A 9 -44.22 77.60 -35.13
N ILE A 10 -43.41 78.45 -35.75
CA ILE A 10 -42.31 78.14 -36.66
C ILE A 10 -41.21 77.46 -35.84
N VAL A 11 -40.97 76.17 -36.08
CA VAL A 11 -39.76 75.49 -35.60
C VAL A 11 -38.80 75.35 -36.77
N VAL A 12 -37.77 76.18 -36.73
CA VAL A 12 -36.61 76.16 -37.62
C VAL A 12 -35.92 74.79 -37.47
N CYS A 13 -36.06 73.92 -38.48
CA CYS A 13 -35.27 72.70 -38.59
C CYS A 13 -33.83 73.06 -38.96
N ILE A 14 -32.98 73.29 -37.96
CA ILE A 14 -31.53 73.28 -38.15
C ILE A 14 -31.15 71.84 -38.44
N ALA A 15 -30.85 71.54 -39.71
CA ALA A 15 -30.27 70.27 -40.13
C ALA A 15 -28.89 70.12 -39.48
N MET A 16 -28.84 69.46 -38.33
CA MET A 16 -27.59 69.00 -37.74
C MET A 16 -27.08 67.81 -38.57
N MET A 17 -26.21 68.10 -39.54
CA MET A 17 -25.33 67.11 -40.15
C MET A 17 -24.45 66.50 -39.06
N VAL A 18 -24.83 65.33 -38.56
CA VAL A 18 -23.90 64.46 -37.81
C VAL A 18 -22.95 63.82 -38.84
N PRO A 19 -21.63 64.08 -38.79
CA PRO A 19 -20.70 63.33 -39.62
C PRO A 19 -20.75 61.86 -39.21
N THR A 20 -21.21 61.01 -40.11
CA THR A 20 -21.12 59.57 -40.00
C THR A 20 -19.65 59.18 -40.11
N VAL A 21 -18.97 59.10 -38.96
CA VAL A 21 -17.67 58.44 -38.89
C VAL A 21 -17.90 56.95 -39.15
N ALA A 22 -17.57 56.51 -40.37
CA ALA A 22 -17.46 55.09 -40.68
C ALA A 22 -16.29 54.52 -39.87
N PHE A 23 -16.58 53.86 -38.74
CA PHE A 23 -15.58 53.03 -38.08
C PHE A 23 -15.21 51.89 -39.05
N ALA A 24 -14.02 51.95 -39.62
CA ALA A 24 -13.45 50.83 -40.35
C ALA A 24 -13.52 49.59 -39.45
N ALA A 25 -14.12 48.51 -39.95
CA ALA A 25 -14.17 47.24 -39.24
C ALA A 25 -12.73 46.85 -38.87
N THR A 26 -12.41 46.88 -37.58
CA THR A 26 -11.15 46.34 -37.09
C THR A 26 -11.09 44.88 -37.54
N SER A 27 -10.00 44.50 -38.20
CA SER A 27 -9.82 43.14 -38.70
C SER A 27 -10.06 42.15 -37.55
N SER A 28 -10.87 41.12 -37.81
CA SER A 28 -11.18 40.10 -36.79
C SER A 28 -9.88 39.57 -36.18
N PRO A 29 -9.78 39.45 -34.85
CA PRO A 29 -8.55 39.02 -34.21
C PRO A 29 -8.11 37.66 -34.76
N THR A 30 -6.84 37.55 -35.13
CA THR A 30 -6.26 36.32 -35.69
C THR A 30 -6.45 35.16 -34.71
N LYS A 31 -7.18 34.11 -35.13
CA LYS A 31 -7.44 32.93 -34.29
C LYS A 31 -6.15 32.15 -33.99
N VAL A 32 -6.04 31.62 -32.78
CA VAL A 32 -4.89 30.81 -32.36
C VAL A 32 -5.03 29.38 -32.91
N ASN A 33 -4.06 28.91 -33.69
CA ASN A 33 -4.08 27.56 -34.22
C ASN A 33 -3.75 26.52 -33.13
N VAL A 34 -4.55 25.45 -33.03
CA VAL A 34 -4.36 24.36 -32.06
C VAL A 34 -3.22 23.40 -32.40
N LYS A 35 -2.44 23.62 -33.46
CA LYS A 35 -1.33 22.73 -33.87
C LYS A 35 -0.33 22.43 -32.75
N SER A 36 -0.07 23.38 -31.85
CA SER A 36 0.81 23.22 -30.67
C SER A 36 0.13 22.64 -29.42
N ALA A 37 -1.12 22.15 -29.54
CA ALA A 37 -1.85 21.65 -28.40
C ALA A 37 -1.18 20.43 -27.77
N THR A 38 -1.06 20.47 -26.45
CA THR A 38 -0.57 19.37 -25.63
C THR A 38 -1.65 18.96 -24.64
N ALA A 39 -1.55 17.73 -24.15
CA ALA A 39 -2.45 17.20 -23.14
C ALA A 39 -1.67 16.83 -21.88
N LYS A 40 -2.23 17.16 -20.72
CA LYS A 40 -1.58 16.90 -19.43
C LYS A 40 -1.51 15.41 -19.13
N SER A 41 -0.32 14.90 -18.83
CA SER A 41 -0.18 13.50 -18.37
C SER A 41 -0.83 13.31 -16.99
N LEU A 42 -1.43 12.13 -16.80
CA LEU A 42 -2.13 11.74 -15.58
C LEU A 42 -1.42 10.55 -14.91
N THR A 43 -1.84 10.23 -13.69
CA THR A 43 -1.44 8.99 -12.99
C THR A 43 -2.69 8.27 -12.53
N TYR A 44 -2.79 6.97 -12.83
CA TYR A 44 -3.94 6.15 -12.48
C TYR A 44 -4.26 6.22 -10.99
N ASN A 45 -5.52 6.52 -10.66
CA ASN A 45 -6.01 6.68 -9.30
C ASN A 45 -7.21 5.79 -8.96
N ALA A 46 -7.46 4.74 -9.75
CA ALA A 46 -8.62 3.85 -9.61
C ALA A 46 -10.00 4.52 -9.76
N LYS A 47 -10.06 5.71 -10.38
CA LYS A 47 -11.28 6.41 -10.77
C LYS A 47 -11.20 6.84 -12.24
N SER A 48 -12.31 7.30 -12.78
CA SER A 48 -12.32 7.98 -14.08
C SER A 48 -11.62 9.34 -13.95
N GLN A 49 -10.73 9.65 -14.89
CA GLN A 49 -9.95 10.88 -14.91
C GLN A 49 -10.07 11.54 -16.28
N THR A 50 -10.03 12.88 -16.31
CA THR A 50 -10.09 13.65 -17.56
C THR A 50 -8.79 14.45 -17.72
N THR A 51 -8.14 14.36 -18.87
CA THR A 51 -7.00 15.23 -19.20
C THR A 51 -7.47 16.62 -19.60
N THR A 52 -6.60 17.62 -19.41
CA THR A 52 -6.79 18.97 -19.95
C THR A 52 -5.97 19.17 -21.22
N ILE A 53 -6.47 20.01 -22.14
CA ILE A 53 -5.75 20.45 -23.33
C ILE A 53 -5.16 21.84 -23.06
N VAL A 54 -3.90 22.04 -23.45
CA VAL A 54 -3.16 23.29 -23.25
C VAL A 54 -2.55 23.73 -24.58
N VAL A 55 -2.77 25.00 -24.93
CA VAL A 55 -2.11 25.68 -26.07
C VAL A 55 -1.43 26.92 -25.52
N ASN A 56 -0.13 27.08 -25.81
CA ASN A 56 0.68 28.23 -25.37
C ASN A 56 0.54 28.54 -23.86
N GLY A 57 0.53 27.51 -23.01
CA GLY A 57 0.37 27.63 -21.56
C GLY A 57 -1.07 27.84 -21.06
N LYS A 58 -2.04 28.10 -21.94
CA LYS A 58 -3.45 28.30 -21.58
C LYS A 58 -4.23 26.99 -21.66
N THR A 59 -4.94 26.65 -20.59
CA THR A 59 -5.88 25.52 -20.59
C THR A 59 -7.13 25.88 -21.39
N LEU A 60 -7.52 24.99 -22.32
CA LEU A 60 -8.68 25.17 -23.18
C LEU A 60 -9.94 24.54 -22.56
N THR A 61 -11.08 25.16 -22.84
CA THR A 61 -12.40 24.73 -22.39
C THR A 61 -13.12 23.96 -23.50
N LEU A 62 -13.56 22.73 -23.19
CA LEU A 62 -14.32 21.91 -24.14
C LEU A 62 -15.64 22.60 -24.53
N ASN A 63 -16.02 22.50 -25.81
CA ASN A 63 -17.19 23.12 -26.44
C ASN A 63 -17.20 24.66 -26.49
N LYS A 64 -16.14 25.32 -26.01
CA LYS A 64 -15.94 26.77 -26.15
C LYS A 64 -14.70 27.11 -26.96
N ASP A 65 -13.57 26.50 -26.61
CA ASP A 65 -12.28 26.74 -27.23
C ASP A 65 -11.90 25.63 -28.23
N PHE A 66 -12.37 24.42 -27.98
CA PHE A 66 -12.18 23.28 -28.89
C PHE A 66 -13.33 22.28 -28.76
N LYS A 67 -13.50 21.42 -29.77
CA LYS A 67 -14.34 20.22 -29.71
C LYS A 67 -13.52 18.98 -29.97
N VAL A 68 -13.94 17.84 -29.40
CA VAL A 68 -13.34 16.53 -29.71
C VAL A 68 -13.93 16.02 -31.01
N VAL A 69 -13.08 15.67 -31.97
CA VAL A 69 -13.46 15.08 -33.25
C VAL A 69 -13.46 13.56 -33.14
N SER A 70 -12.45 12.98 -32.48
CA SER A 70 -12.39 11.54 -32.21
C SER A 70 -11.49 11.22 -31.02
N GLY A 71 -11.70 10.05 -30.39
CA GLY A 71 -11.02 9.66 -29.15
C GLY A 71 -11.72 10.18 -27.89
N SER A 72 -11.07 10.06 -26.74
CA SER A 72 -11.63 10.45 -25.45
C SER A 72 -10.60 11.18 -24.58
N LEU A 73 -10.99 12.31 -23.99
CA LEU A 73 -10.24 12.98 -22.93
C LEU A 73 -10.35 12.27 -21.57
N LYS A 74 -11.32 11.35 -21.44
CA LYS A 74 -11.56 10.56 -20.23
C LYS A 74 -10.89 9.20 -20.35
N ALA A 75 -10.22 8.79 -19.27
CA ALA A 75 -9.56 7.50 -19.15
C ALA A 75 -9.86 6.84 -17.80
N THR A 76 -10.01 5.52 -17.82
CA THR A 76 -10.25 4.68 -16.63
C THR A 76 -9.15 3.66 -16.38
N LYS A 77 -8.17 3.54 -17.28
CA LYS A 77 -7.03 2.61 -17.19
C LYS A 77 -5.72 3.35 -17.47
N ALA A 78 -4.62 2.76 -17.05
CA ALA A 78 -3.30 3.23 -17.46
C ALA A 78 -3.07 2.90 -18.94
N GLY A 79 -2.33 3.77 -19.63
CA GLY A 79 -2.03 3.61 -21.04
C GLY A 79 -1.85 4.95 -21.75
N THR A 80 -1.60 4.86 -23.06
CA THR A 80 -1.49 6.02 -23.95
C THR A 80 -2.77 6.14 -24.77
N TYR A 81 -3.32 7.34 -24.78
CA TYR A 81 -4.57 7.70 -25.44
C TYR A 81 -4.29 8.74 -26.51
N THR A 82 -5.05 8.68 -27.59
CA THR A 82 -4.96 9.61 -28.73
C THR A 82 -6.31 10.28 -28.92
N VAL A 83 -6.32 11.61 -29.06
CA VAL A 83 -7.52 12.42 -29.22
C VAL A 83 -7.31 13.40 -30.36
N LYS A 84 -8.24 13.42 -31.33
CA LYS A 84 -8.28 14.45 -32.35
C LYS A 84 -9.19 15.57 -31.87
N ILE A 85 -8.70 16.80 -31.93
CA ILE A 85 -9.43 18.01 -31.53
C ILE A 85 -9.51 19.00 -32.69
N LYS A 86 -10.57 19.81 -32.70
CA LYS A 86 -10.73 20.95 -33.60
C LYS A 86 -10.89 22.23 -32.77
N GLY A 87 -10.09 23.24 -33.07
CA GLY A 87 -10.23 24.57 -32.47
C GLY A 87 -11.54 25.23 -32.89
N ILE A 88 -12.22 25.89 -31.94
CA ILE A 88 -13.44 26.67 -32.17
C ILE A 88 -13.36 28.01 -31.42
N GLY A 89 -14.27 28.94 -31.72
CA GLY A 89 -14.24 30.28 -31.13
C GLY A 89 -12.97 31.04 -31.51
N ASN A 90 -12.17 31.41 -30.51
CA ASN A 90 -10.89 32.12 -30.65
C ASN A 90 -9.75 31.21 -31.14
N TYR A 91 -10.00 29.91 -31.29
CA TYR A 91 -9.04 28.94 -31.79
C TYR A 91 -9.47 28.37 -33.15
N SER A 92 -8.51 27.85 -33.90
CA SER A 92 -8.70 27.30 -35.25
C SER A 92 -7.83 26.08 -35.50
N GLY A 93 -8.05 25.41 -36.65
CA GLY A 93 -7.30 24.22 -37.05
C GLY A 93 -7.73 22.94 -36.36
N ASP A 94 -7.09 21.84 -36.74
CA ASP A 94 -7.32 20.49 -36.22
C ASP A 94 -5.97 19.88 -35.86
N THR A 95 -5.89 19.14 -34.77
CA THR A 95 -4.68 18.41 -34.39
C THR A 95 -4.98 17.11 -33.67
N THR A 96 -3.99 16.23 -33.62
CA THR A 96 -4.04 14.99 -32.86
C THR A 96 -3.10 15.09 -31.67
N VAL A 97 -3.65 14.98 -30.47
CA VAL A 97 -2.93 15.08 -29.21
C VAL A 97 -2.88 13.70 -28.54
N LYS A 98 -1.70 13.33 -28.03
CA LYS A 98 -1.51 12.13 -27.21
C LYS A 98 -1.38 12.51 -25.74
N TYR A 99 -1.96 11.69 -24.86
CA TYR A 99 -1.71 11.77 -23.42
C TYR A 99 -1.52 10.40 -22.82
N THR A 100 -0.76 10.35 -21.73
CA THR A 100 -0.47 9.11 -21.01
C THR A 100 -1.05 9.17 -19.61
N VAL A 101 -1.79 8.12 -19.25
CA VAL A 101 -2.14 7.79 -17.86
C VAL A 101 -1.10 6.82 -17.34
N ASN A 102 -0.18 7.30 -16.51
CA ASN A 102 0.88 6.50 -15.94
C ASN A 102 0.33 5.46 -14.95
N ALA A 103 0.82 4.23 -15.04
CA ALA A 103 0.49 3.20 -14.07
C ALA A 103 0.95 3.57 -12.64
N GLN A 104 0.17 3.14 -11.65
CA GLN A 104 0.32 3.53 -10.24
C GLN A 104 1.34 2.66 -9.49
N GLN A 105 2.24 3.27 -8.72
CA GLN A 105 3.28 2.57 -7.96
C GLN A 105 3.15 2.69 -6.42
N SER A 106 2.29 3.59 -5.94
CA SER A 106 2.13 3.89 -4.51
C SER A 106 1.21 2.93 -3.75
N TYR A 107 1.04 1.69 -4.23
CA TYR A 107 0.30 0.65 -3.49
C TYR A 107 1.08 0.18 -2.25
N LYS A 108 0.38 -0.44 -1.30
CA LYS A 108 0.94 -1.05 -0.08
C LYS A 108 0.75 -2.56 -0.15
N ALA A 109 1.72 -3.32 0.35
CA ALA A 109 1.64 -4.76 0.43
C ALA A 109 2.00 -5.23 1.83
N THR A 110 1.26 -6.22 2.36
CA THR A 110 1.50 -6.82 3.68
C THR A 110 1.32 -8.32 3.62
N ALA A 111 1.99 -9.03 4.51
CA ALA A 111 1.88 -10.48 4.65
C ALA A 111 1.72 -10.83 6.12
N ALA A 112 0.80 -11.74 6.43
CA ALA A 112 0.50 -12.09 7.81
C ALA A 112 1.61 -12.94 8.44
N ALA A 113 1.98 -12.62 9.68
CA ALA A 113 2.82 -13.51 10.48
C ALA A 113 2.06 -14.80 10.83
N LYS A 114 2.80 -15.87 11.09
CA LYS A 114 2.26 -17.16 11.54
C LYS A 114 3.06 -17.68 12.72
N THR A 115 2.58 -18.73 13.36
CA THR A 115 3.32 -19.47 14.38
C THR A 115 3.47 -20.90 13.91
N TYR A 116 4.67 -21.48 14.08
CA TYR A 116 4.96 -22.85 13.69
C TYR A 116 3.93 -23.84 14.25
N ASN A 117 3.30 -24.62 13.37
CA ASN A 117 2.31 -25.63 13.74
C ASN A 117 2.68 -27.06 13.27
N ALA A 118 3.93 -27.28 12.86
CA ALA A 118 4.43 -28.54 12.29
C ALA A 118 3.84 -28.95 10.93
N LYS A 119 3.07 -28.10 10.26
CA LYS A 119 2.55 -28.30 8.90
C LYS A 119 3.09 -27.23 7.95
N ASN A 120 2.96 -27.47 6.64
CA ASN A 120 3.20 -26.43 5.64
C ASN A 120 2.11 -25.35 5.75
N GLN A 121 2.52 -24.09 5.85
CA GLN A 121 1.62 -22.95 6.04
C GLN A 121 1.78 -21.98 4.88
N THR A 122 0.66 -21.61 4.26
CA THR A 122 0.63 -20.53 3.27
C THR A 122 0.29 -19.21 3.97
N THR A 123 1.04 -18.14 3.69
CA THR A 123 0.68 -16.80 4.19
C THR A 123 -0.24 -16.07 3.20
N LYS A 124 -1.19 -15.32 3.74
CA LYS A 124 -2.04 -14.43 2.94
C LYS A 124 -1.28 -13.13 2.72
N VAL A 125 -1.13 -12.76 1.45
CA VAL A 125 -0.58 -11.46 1.04
C VAL A 125 -1.74 -10.56 0.63
N THR A 126 -1.79 -9.36 1.19
CA THR A 126 -2.80 -8.36 0.91
C THR A 126 -2.11 -7.16 0.26
N VAL A 127 -2.61 -6.73 -0.90
CA VAL A 127 -2.09 -5.56 -1.62
C VAL A 127 -3.23 -4.55 -1.79
N LYS A 128 -2.98 -3.27 -1.47
CA LYS A 128 -3.99 -2.21 -1.52
C LYS A 128 -3.44 -0.93 -2.14
N TYR A 129 -4.31 -0.18 -2.80
CA TYR A 129 -4.08 1.22 -3.17
C TYR A 129 -5.25 2.05 -2.64
N GLY A 130 -4.97 2.99 -1.73
CA GLY A 130 -6.03 3.61 -0.93
C GLY A 130 -6.86 2.55 -0.20
N ASN A 131 -8.18 2.59 -0.41
CA ASN A 131 -9.13 1.63 0.16
C ASN A 131 -9.36 0.39 -0.73
N THR A 132 -8.87 0.40 -1.97
CA THR A 132 -9.09 -0.67 -2.94
C THR A 132 -8.15 -1.84 -2.68
N VAL A 133 -8.70 -3.05 -2.53
CA VAL A 133 -7.93 -4.30 -2.50
C VAL A 133 -7.63 -4.74 -3.92
N LEU A 134 -6.35 -4.93 -4.23
CA LEU A 134 -5.90 -5.32 -5.55
C LEU A 134 -6.03 -6.84 -5.75
N LYS A 135 -6.20 -7.25 -7.00
CA LYS A 135 -6.37 -8.65 -7.40
C LYS A 135 -5.07 -9.24 -7.94
N ARG A 136 -4.66 -10.39 -7.39
CA ARG A 136 -3.50 -11.14 -7.90
C ARG A 136 -3.79 -11.62 -9.32
N GLY A 137 -2.82 -11.54 -10.22
CA GLY A 137 -2.94 -11.94 -11.62
C GLY A 137 -3.45 -10.81 -12.54
N THR A 138 -4.25 -9.88 -12.00
CA THR A 138 -4.79 -8.73 -12.75
C THR A 138 -4.04 -7.42 -12.43
N ASP A 139 -3.85 -7.11 -11.15
CA ASP A 139 -3.25 -5.85 -10.71
C ASP A 139 -1.81 -6.02 -10.24
N TYR A 140 -1.45 -7.22 -9.77
CA TYR A 140 -0.10 -7.54 -9.36
C TYR A 140 0.22 -9.04 -9.51
N LYS A 141 1.51 -9.37 -9.58
CA LYS A 141 2.06 -10.72 -9.49
C LYS A 141 2.89 -10.88 -8.22
N ILE A 142 2.95 -12.10 -7.68
CA ILE A 142 3.78 -12.43 -6.51
C ILE A 142 4.82 -13.46 -6.89
N THR A 143 6.05 -13.23 -6.43
CA THR A 143 7.16 -14.18 -6.47
C THR A 143 7.79 -14.32 -5.09
N GLY A 144 8.62 -15.35 -4.91
CA GLY A 144 9.26 -15.68 -3.62
C GLY A 144 8.49 -16.72 -2.79
N VAL A 145 8.87 -16.86 -1.53
CA VAL A 145 8.37 -17.95 -0.67
C VAL A 145 7.06 -17.51 -0.04
N THR A 146 5.94 -18.09 -0.43
CA THR A 146 4.62 -17.82 0.18
C THR A 146 4.13 -18.96 1.08
N ARG A 147 4.76 -20.13 0.96
CA ARG A 147 4.45 -21.35 1.68
C ARG A 147 5.71 -21.91 2.32
N ALA A 148 5.68 -22.09 3.63
CA ALA A 148 6.80 -22.64 4.38
C ALA A 148 6.32 -23.41 5.63
N LYS A 149 7.14 -24.36 6.08
CA LYS A 149 6.88 -25.15 7.29
C LYS A 149 7.56 -24.59 8.52
N ASN A 150 8.84 -24.28 8.42
CA ASN A 150 9.70 -24.00 9.57
C ASN A 150 9.55 -22.55 10.06
N ALA A 151 9.94 -22.30 11.30
CA ALA A 151 10.08 -20.95 11.81
C ALA A 151 11.22 -20.22 11.07
N GLY A 152 11.02 -18.94 10.77
CA GLY A 152 11.95 -18.14 9.99
C GLY A 152 11.30 -16.89 9.41
N LYS A 153 12.14 -16.00 8.84
CA LYS A 153 11.73 -14.82 8.10
C LYS A 153 11.81 -15.13 6.60
N TYR A 154 10.72 -14.89 5.88
CA TYR A 154 10.56 -15.25 4.48
C TYR A 154 10.31 -14.01 3.63
N LYS A 155 10.94 -13.95 2.45
CA LYS A 155 10.88 -12.82 1.52
C LYS A 155 9.83 -13.08 0.44
N ILE A 156 9.00 -12.07 0.17
CA ILE A 156 8.00 -12.05 -0.90
C ILE A 156 8.22 -10.79 -1.73
N THR A 157 8.12 -10.91 -3.04
CA THR A 157 8.17 -9.80 -3.98
C THR A 157 6.81 -9.64 -4.66
N VAL A 158 6.28 -8.42 -4.64
CA VAL A 158 5.03 -8.03 -5.27
C VAL A 158 5.37 -7.09 -6.42
N LYS A 159 4.99 -7.44 -7.65
CA LYS A 159 5.18 -6.60 -8.84
C LYS A 159 3.82 -6.13 -9.34
N GLY A 160 3.61 -4.82 -9.46
CA GLY A 160 2.43 -4.24 -10.08
C GLY A 160 2.40 -4.53 -11.58
N ILE A 161 1.20 -4.77 -12.12
CA ILE A 161 0.96 -4.99 -13.55
C ILE A 161 -0.27 -4.19 -14.02
N ASN A 162 -0.41 -4.02 -15.34
CA ASN A 162 -1.50 -3.27 -15.97
C ASN A 162 -1.60 -1.83 -15.44
N ASN A 163 -2.66 -1.53 -14.68
CA ASN A 163 -2.87 -0.21 -14.10
C ASN A 163 -1.90 0.14 -12.97
N TYR A 164 -1.10 -0.83 -12.52
CA TYR A 164 -0.10 -0.68 -11.48
C TYR A 164 1.29 -1.03 -12.00
N LYS A 165 2.33 -0.46 -11.40
CA LYS A 165 3.74 -0.69 -11.76
C LYS A 165 4.66 -0.68 -10.56
N GLY A 166 5.93 -1.00 -10.78
CA GLY A 166 6.94 -1.05 -9.74
C GLY A 166 6.88 -2.33 -8.92
N THR A 167 7.87 -2.48 -8.04
CA THR A 167 8.12 -3.71 -7.27
C THR A 167 8.24 -3.38 -5.79
N LYS A 168 7.63 -4.20 -4.93
CA LYS A 168 7.75 -4.09 -3.47
C LYS A 168 8.21 -5.41 -2.88
N THR A 169 9.24 -5.33 -2.06
CA THR A 169 9.72 -6.47 -1.28
C THR A 169 9.14 -6.37 0.13
N ILE A 170 8.46 -7.43 0.56
CA ILE A 170 7.89 -7.55 1.90
C ILE A 170 8.40 -8.83 2.56
N TYR A 171 8.25 -8.90 3.87
CA TYR A 171 8.63 -10.07 4.66
C TYR A 171 7.47 -10.53 5.53
N TYR A 172 7.41 -11.82 5.78
CA TYR A 172 6.61 -12.38 6.88
C TYR A 172 7.45 -13.34 7.70
N THR A 173 7.03 -13.53 8.95
CA THR A 173 7.72 -14.40 9.89
C THR A 173 6.80 -15.56 10.29
N ILE A 174 7.34 -16.78 10.24
CA ILE A 174 6.80 -17.91 10.99
C ILE A 174 7.53 -17.92 12.34
N ASN A 175 6.83 -17.53 13.39
CA ASN A 175 7.35 -17.48 14.75
C ASN A 175 7.55 -18.89 15.32
N LYS A 176 8.57 -19.06 16.17
CA LYS A 176 8.77 -20.30 16.93
C LYS A 176 7.58 -20.58 17.86
N ALA A 177 7.16 -21.83 17.94
CA ALA A 177 6.11 -22.27 18.86
C ALA A 177 6.62 -22.41 20.29
N ALA A 178 5.74 -22.31 21.28
CA ALA A 178 6.07 -22.59 22.67
C ALA A 178 6.20 -24.11 22.93
N GLN A 179 7.01 -24.48 23.92
CA GLN A 179 7.14 -25.85 24.45
C GLN A 179 5.98 -26.17 25.41
N LYS A 180 4.74 -26.25 24.90
CA LYS A 180 3.51 -26.30 25.73
C LYS A 180 3.37 -27.57 26.61
N SER A 181 4.01 -28.68 26.25
CA SER A 181 3.77 -29.99 26.89
C SER A 181 4.87 -30.41 27.87
N VAL A 182 5.81 -29.52 28.22
CA VAL A 182 6.95 -29.88 29.07
C VAL A 182 6.49 -30.13 30.51
N LYS A 183 6.76 -31.34 31.01
CA LYS A 183 6.51 -31.74 32.40
C LYS A 183 7.85 -31.99 33.08
N VAL A 184 8.04 -31.41 34.27
CA VAL A 184 9.22 -31.60 35.12
C VAL A 184 8.76 -32.22 36.43
N LYS A 185 9.29 -33.41 36.76
CA LYS A 185 9.02 -34.11 38.03
C LYS A 185 10.33 -34.38 38.76
N VAL A 186 10.33 -34.16 40.06
CA VAL A 186 11.45 -34.49 40.95
C VAL A 186 11.07 -35.69 41.82
N ASN A 187 11.97 -36.66 41.90
CA ASN A 187 11.90 -37.76 42.85
C ASN A 187 13.07 -37.59 43.82
N ALA A 188 12.77 -37.15 45.04
CA ALA A 188 13.79 -36.83 46.03
C ALA A 188 14.53 -38.08 46.52
N SER A 189 13.80 -39.16 46.82
CA SER A 189 14.38 -40.42 47.31
C SER A 189 15.30 -41.07 46.30
N LYS A 190 14.91 -41.08 45.01
CA LYS A 190 15.73 -41.60 43.90
C LYS A 190 16.77 -40.60 43.40
N LYS A 191 16.87 -39.42 44.01
CA LYS A 191 17.77 -38.32 43.60
C LYS A 191 17.72 -38.07 42.09
N LYS A 192 16.52 -37.97 41.51
CA LYS A 192 16.31 -37.91 40.05
C LYS A 192 15.28 -36.87 39.65
N ILE A 193 15.55 -36.16 38.54
CA ILE A 193 14.62 -35.27 37.84
C ILE A 193 14.30 -35.93 36.51
N THR A 194 13.01 -35.97 36.18
CA THR A 194 12.51 -36.43 34.88
C THR A 194 11.86 -35.27 34.16
N VAL A 195 12.19 -35.13 32.87
CA VAL A 195 11.67 -34.09 31.99
C VAL A 195 11.06 -34.78 30.78
N SER A 196 9.77 -34.60 30.55
CA SER A 196 9.04 -35.19 29.43
C SER A 196 8.29 -34.14 28.61
N GLY A 197 7.85 -34.52 27.40
CA GLY A 197 7.09 -33.63 26.51
C GLY A 197 7.92 -32.52 25.83
N VAL A 198 9.25 -32.66 25.85
CA VAL A 198 10.18 -31.77 25.13
C VAL A 198 10.08 -32.04 23.63
N LYS A 199 9.72 -31.02 22.85
CA LYS A 199 9.62 -31.14 21.39
C LYS A 199 10.95 -30.90 20.70
N ALA A 200 11.11 -31.53 19.53
CA ALA A 200 12.28 -31.40 18.65
C ALA A 200 13.62 -31.77 19.31
N LYS A 201 13.61 -32.74 20.25
CA LYS A 201 14.80 -33.24 20.97
C LYS A 201 15.67 -32.11 21.54
N ALA A 202 15.03 -31.04 22.01
CA ALA A 202 15.74 -29.87 22.52
C ALA A 202 16.64 -30.23 23.73
N LYS A 203 17.84 -29.65 23.78
CA LYS A 203 18.81 -29.89 24.86
C LYS A 203 18.23 -29.45 26.20
N VAL A 204 18.25 -30.35 27.19
CA VAL A 204 17.84 -30.09 28.57
C VAL A 204 19.07 -29.89 29.44
N THR A 205 19.12 -28.79 30.19
CA THR A 205 20.18 -28.47 31.15
C THR A 205 19.59 -28.11 32.50
N TYR A 206 20.43 -28.16 33.53
CA TYR A 206 20.02 -27.96 34.92
C TYR A 206 20.95 -26.94 35.56
N LYS A 207 20.38 -25.95 36.25
CA LYS A 207 21.12 -25.00 37.09
C LYS A 207 20.66 -25.16 38.53
N SER A 208 21.57 -25.54 39.41
CA SER A 208 21.31 -25.60 40.85
C SER A 208 21.67 -24.28 41.51
N ALA A 209 20.87 -23.83 42.46
CA ALA A 209 21.19 -22.68 43.30
C ALA A 209 22.27 -23.00 44.35
N ASN A 210 22.51 -24.28 44.64
CA ASN A 210 23.55 -24.72 45.58
C ASN A 210 24.67 -25.47 44.83
N LYS A 211 25.91 -24.95 44.88
CA LYS A 211 27.09 -25.52 44.20
C LYS A 211 27.40 -26.97 44.62
N LYS A 212 27.04 -27.35 45.85
CA LYS A 212 27.22 -28.71 46.40
C LYS A 212 26.11 -29.68 45.96
N VAL A 213 25.02 -29.20 45.35
CA VAL A 213 23.97 -30.04 44.76
C VAL A 213 24.05 -29.93 43.25
N LYS A 214 24.60 -30.94 42.57
CA LYS A 214 24.80 -30.96 41.12
C LYS A 214 23.75 -31.83 40.44
N VAL A 215 23.38 -31.48 39.21
CA VAL A 215 22.47 -32.29 38.38
C VAL A 215 23.09 -32.53 37.01
N LYS A 216 23.29 -33.80 36.65
CA LYS A 216 23.79 -34.22 35.32
C LYS A 216 22.87 -35.30 34.77
N ASN A 217 22.39 -35.12 33.54
CA ASN A 217 21.46 -36.05 32.89
C ASN A 217 20.23 -36.41 33.76
N GLY A 218 19.73 -35.43 34.53
CA GLY A 218 18.61 -35.63 35.46
C GLY A 218 18.97 -36.33 36.78
N LYS A 219 20.18 -36.89 36.94
CA LYS A 219 20.65 -37.45 38.21
C LYS A 219 21.16 -36.33 39.13
N ILE A 220 20.68 -36.32 40.37
CA ILE A 220 21.08 -35.37 41.41
C ILE A 220 22.22 -36.00 42.23
N THR A 221 23.27 -35.22 42.47
CA THR A 221 24.38 -35.57 43.36
C THR A 221 24.47 -34.52 44.45
N VAL A 222 24.53 -34.97 45.71
CA VAL A 222 24.63 -34.10 46.89
C VAL A 222 26.02 -34.28 47.48
N GLY A 223 26.81 -33.21 47.53
CA GLY A 223 28.14 -33.20 48.10
C GLY A 223 28.13 -33.17 49.64
N LYS A 224 29.28 -33.50 50.24
CA LYS A 224 29.46 -33.51 51.70
C LYS A 224 29.10 -32.14 52.33
N GLY A 225 28.49 -32.17 53.50
CA GLY A 225 28.11 -30.99 54.28
C GLY A 225 26.78 -30.34 53.91
N VAL A 226 25.96 -30.94 53.04
CA VAL A 226 24.58 -30.49 52.82
C VAL A 226 23.64 -31.25 53.75
N LYS A 227 22.94 -30.53 54.65
CA LYS A 227 22.08 -31.12 55.68
C LYS A 227 20.81 -31.75 55.10
N LYS A 228 20.31 -32.82 55.74
CA LYS A 228 18.99 -33.40 55.45
C LYS A 228 17.91 -32.34 55.66
N GLY A 229 16.92 -32.33 54.77
CA GLY A 229 15.82 -31.35 54.80
C GLY A 229 16.11 -30.01 54.10
N THR A 230 17.37 -29.72 53.72
CA THR A 230 17.70 -28.52 52.94
C THR A 230 16.90 -28.49 51.62
N LYS A 231 16.25 -27.36 51.34
CA LYS A 231 15.49 -27.10 50.10
C LYS A 231 16.40 -26.40 49.10
N VAL A 232 16.66 -27.04 47.96
CA VAL A 232 17.50 -26.49 46.88
C VAL A 232 16.64 -26.20 45.67
N ARG A 233 16.68 -24.95 45.20
CA ARG A 233 16.05 -24.55 43.93
C ARG A 233 16.91 -25.08 42.76
N ILE A 234 16.27 -25.83 41.87
CA ILE A 234 16.88 -26.33 40.64
C ILE A 234 16.06 -25.81 39.47
N THR A 235 16.70 -25.07 38.58
CA THR A 235 16.10 -24.57 37.33
C THR A 235 16.41 -25.54 36.20
N VAL A 236 15.36 -26.14 35.64
CA VAL A 236 15.41 -26.94 34.42
C VAL A 236 15.26 -26.00 33.23
N LYS A 237 16.23 -25.98 32.32
CA LYS A 237 16.22 -25.20 31.10
C LYS A 237 16.15 -26.13 29.89
N VAL A 238 15.27 -25.80 28.96
CA VAL A 238 15.15 -26.45 27.65
C VAL A 238 15.55 -25.40 26.61
N ALA A 239 16.57 -25.72 25.81
CA ALA A 239 17.08 -24.80 24.80
C ALA A 239 16.05 -24.52 23.69
N ALA A 240 16.15 -23.34 23.07
CA ALA A 240 15.41 -23.08 21.84
C ALA A 240 15.93 -24.00 20.72
N THR A 241 15.05 -24.40 19.81
CA THR A 241 15.41 -25.12 18.58
C THR A 241 15.08 -24.27 17.37
N LYS A 242 15.19 -24.84 16.17
CA LYS A 242 14.75 -24.18 14.93
C LYS A 242 13.30 -23.70 15.02
N ASN A 243 12.40 -24.55 15.52
CA ASN A 243 10.96 -24.32 15.47
C ASN A 243 10.29 -24.05 16.82
N TYR A 244 10.98 -24.26 17.94
CA TYR A 244 10.44 -24.06 19.28
C TYR A 244 11.25 -23.06 20.10
N LYS A 245 10.55 -22.22 20.87
CA LYS A 245 11.14 -21.30 21.85
C LYS A 245 11.80 -22.09 22.99
N ALA A 246 12.74 -21.44 23.68
CA ALA A 246 13.28 -21.98 24.93
C ALA A 246 12.18 -22.08 25.99
N TYR A 247 12.41 -22.94 26.98
CA TYR A 247 11.53 -23.10 28.14
C TYR A 247 12.37 -23.20 29.40
N SER A 248 11.85 -22.71 30.53
CA SER A 248 12.51 -22.80 31.82
C SER A 248 11.47 -23.02 32.91
N LYS A 249 11.77 -23.93 33.85
CA LYS A 249 10.96 -24.14 35.04
C LYS A 249 11.85 -24.43 36.25
N SER A 250 11.57 -23.75 37.35
CA SER A 250 12.22 -24.04 38.62
C SER A 250 11.40 -25.03 39.43
N ILE A 251 12.09 -25.95 40.09
CA ILE A 251 11.54 -26.91 41.05
C ILE A 251 12.35 -26.82 42.35
N ILE A 252 11.77 -27.34 43.43
CA ILE A 252 12.44 -27.46 44.72
C ILE A 252 12.77 -28.93 44.97
N TYR A 253 14.05 -29.23 45.21
CA TYR A 253 14.51 -30.52 45.69
C TYR A 253 14.80 -30.43 47.19
N LYS A 254 14.13 -31.27 47.99
CA LYS A 254 14.40 -31.42 49.42
C LYS A 254 15.39 -32.57 49.60
N VAL A 255 16.56 -32.29 50.20
CA VAL A 255 17.59 -33.30 50.49
C VAL A 255 17.00 -34.33 51.46
N LYS A 256 17.03 -35.59 51.05
CA LYS A 256 16.57 -36.75 51.83
C LYS A 256 17.73 -37.37 52.61
#